data_AF-A0A7C3JI11-F1
#
_entry.id   AF-A0A7C3JI11-F1
#
_cell.length_a   1.000
_cell.length_b   1.000
_cell.length_c   1.000
_cell.angle_alpha   90.00
_cell.angle_beta   90.00
_cell.angle_gamma   90.00
#
_symmetry.space_group_name_H-M   'P 1'
#
loop_
_entity.id
_entity.type
_entity.pdbx_description
1 polymer ?
#
loop_
_entity_poly.entity_id
_entity_poly.type
_entity_poly.pdbx_seq_one_letter_code
_entity_poly.pdbx_strand_id
1 'polypeptide(L)' 'MIDVSLKGVRCRAAQEILDIGGTIGEATEGTIVYELEGEGGQLVNVCWDDGTRSLVSSEEIVITDPVTWN' A
#
# COMPACT_ATOMS: atom_id res chain seq x y z
N MET A 1 -0.61 14.94 5.54
CA MET A 1 -1.54 14.54 6.61
C MET A 1 -1.46 13.03 6.75
N ILE A 2 -1.52 12.47 7.97
CA ILE A 2 -1.67 11.02 8.14
C ILE A 2 -3.17 10.72 8.10
N ASP A 3 -3.60 9.87 7.16
CA ASP A 3 -4.94 9.29 7.12
C ASP A 3 -4.87 7.80 7.50
N VAL A 4 -5.89 7.32 8.17
CA VAL A 4 -6.06 5.92 8.58
C VAL A 4 -7.42 5.37 8.16
N SER A 5 -8.12 6.03 7.23
CA SER A 5 -9.42 5.63 6.70
C SER A 5 -9.37 4.23 6.06
N LEU A 6 -8.28 3.89 5.37
CA LEU A 6 -8.05 2.55 4.79
C LEU A 6 -7.25 1.62 5.70
N LYS A 7 -7.01 1.96 6.98
CA LYS A 7 -6.26 1.08 7.88
C LYS A 7 -6.94 -0.28 8.02
N GLY A 8 -6.18 -1.35 7.79
CA GLY A 8 -6.65 -2.73 7.88
C GLY A 8 -7.22 -3.27 6.57
N VAL A 9 -7.39 -2.44 5.54
CA VAL A 9 -7.83 -2.85 4.21
C VAL A 9 -6.75 -3.72 3.54
N ARG A 10 -7.18 -4.79 2.89
CA ARG A 10 -6.33 -5.63 2.05
C ARG A 10 -6.06 -4.98 0.70
N CYS A 11 -4.82 -5.10 0.28
CA CYS A 11 -4.38 -4.72 -1.06
C CYS A 11 -3.40 -5.75 -1.61
N ARG A 12 -3.04 -5.58 -2.88
CA ARG A 12 -1.93 -6.29 -3.51
C ARG A 12 -1.10 -5.35 -4.37
N ALA A 13 0.18 -5.68 -4.56
CA ALA A 13 1.04 -4.96 -5.50
C ALA A 13 0.49 -5.09 -6.93
N ALA A 14 0.29 -3.96 -7.60
CA ALA A 14 -0.20 -3.88 -8.99
C ALA A 14 0.89 -4.24 -10.01
N GLN A 15 2.16 -4.10 -9.60
CA GLN A 15 3.37 -4.36 -10.36
C GLN A 15 4.48 -4.75 -9.39
N GLU A 16 5.67 -5.08 -9.91
CA GLU A 16 6.86 -5.21 -9.07
C GLU A 16 7.23 -3.85 -8.45
N ILE A 17 7.46 -3.81 -7.14
CA ILE A 17 7.83 -2.60 -6.41
C ILE A 17 9.26 -2.76 -5.89
N LEU A 18 10.12 -1.79 -6.20
CA LEU A 18 11.49 -1.72 -5.71
C LEU A 18 11.53 -0.86 -4.45
N ASP A 19 11.88 -1.48 -3.33
CA ASP A 19 12.08 -0.80 -2.05
C ASP A 19 13.53 -0.93 -1.60
N ILE A 20 13.95 -0.10 -0.66
CA ILE A 20 15.31 -0.13 -0.10
C ILE A 20 15.63 -1.46 0.60
N GLY A 21 14.60 -2.15 1.10
CA GLY A 21 14.72 -3.43 1.80
C GLY A 21 14.65 -4.67 0.90
N GLY A 22 14.31 -4.51 -0.39
CA GLY A 22 14.11 -5.62 -1.31
C GLY A 22 13.05 -5.33 -2.36
N THR A 23 12.60 -6.39 -3.04
CA THR A 23 11.61 -6.31 -4.10
C THR A 23 10.31 -6.95 -3.63
N ILE A 24 9.20 -6.22 -3.76
CA ILE A 24 7.86 -6.79 -3.60
C ILE A 24 7.40 -7.27 -4.96
N GLY A 25 7.14 -8.58 -5.09
CA GLY A 25 6.67 -9.15 -6.33
C GLY A 25 5.27 -8.67 -6.70
N GLU A 26 4.97 -8.63 -7.99
CA GLU A 26 3.61 -8.38 -8.47
C GLU A 26 2.60 -9.34 -7.81
N ALA A 27 1.42 -8.84 -7.50
CA ALA A 27 0.34 -9.55 -6.82
C ALA A 27 0.65 -10.02 -5.38
N THR A 28 1.81 -9.68 -4.81
CA THR A 28 2.06 -9.88 -3.37
C THR A 28 1.00 -9.12 -2.58
N GLU A 29 0.31 -9.82 -1.69
CA GLU A 29 -0.73 -9.22 -0.87
C GLU A 29 -0.16 -8.54 0.38
N GLY A 30 -0.93 -7.60 0.91
CA GLY A 30 -0.57 -6.88 2.12
C GLY A 30 -1.77 -6.19 2.76
N THR A 31 -1.48 -5.50 3.86
CA THR A 31 -2.48 -4.76 4.64
C THR A 31 -2.05 -3.32 4.80
N ILE A 32 -2.95 -2.39 4.47
CA ILE A 32 -2.70 -0.95 4.63
C ILE A 32 -2.66 -0.58 6.11
N VAL A 33 -1.66 0.19 6.52
CA VAL A 33 -1.47 0.65 7.91
C VAL A 33 -1.90 2.10 8.07
N TYR A 34 -1.48 2.96 7.15
CA TYR A 34 -1.82 4.38 7.09
C TYR A 34 -1.47 4.94 5.71
N GLU A 35 -1.97 6.13 5.44
CA GLU A 35 -1.74 6.88 4.22
C GLU A 35 -1.13 8.25 4.56
N LEU A 36 -0.31 8.76 3.65
CA LEU A 36 0.29 10.08 3.74
C LEU A 36 -0.13 10.89 2.52
N GLU A 37 -0.88 11.96 2.75
CA GLU A 37 -1.22 12.93 1.71
C GLU A 37 -0.33 14.17 1.82
N GLY A 38 0.22 14.60 0.69
CA GLY A 38 0.99 15.85 0.59
C GLY A 38 1.06 16.36 -0.85
N GLU A 39 1.83 17.43 -1.05
CA GLU A 39 1.97 18.07 -2.37
C GLU A 39 2.58 17.14 -3.44
N GLY A 40 3.27 16.06 -3.02
CA GLY A 40 3.84 15.04 -3.89
C GLY A 40 2.93 13.85 -4.21
N GLY A 41 1.66 13.87 -3.78
CA GLY A 41 0.70 12.78 -3.97
C GLY A 41 0.40 11.98 -2.69
N GLN A 42 -0.28 10.85 -2.87
CA GLN A 42 -0.71 9.95 -1.81
C GLN A 42 0.24 8.75 -1.74
N LEU A 43 0.88 8.58 -0.58
CA LEU A 43 1.67 7.39 -0.27
C LEU A 43 0.92 6.49 0.70
N VAL A 44 1.04 5.18 0.52
CA VAL A 44 0.36 4.17 1.32
C VAL A 44 1.41 3.32 2.00
N ASN A 45 1.35 3.22 3.32
CA ASN A 45 2.18 2.29 4.06
C ASN A 45 1.50 0.92 4.10
N VAL A 46 2.19 -0.09 3.59
CA VAL A 46 1.69 -1.46 3.51
C VAL A 46 2.60 -2.38 4.33
N CYS A 47 1.98 -3.24 5.14
CA CYS A 47 2.63 -4.45 5.66
C CYS A 47 2.31 -5.60 4.71
N TRP A 48 3.31 -6.06 3.96
CA TRP A 48 3.19 -7.16 3.02
C TRP A 48 3.20 -8.51 3.75
N ASP A 49 2.57 -9.51 3.14
CA ASP A 49 2.46 -10.86 3.74
C ASP A 49 3.80 -11.60 3.77
N ASP A 50 4.78 -11.17 2.99
CA ASP A 50 6.18 -11.65 3.05
C ASP A 50 6.95 -11.08 4.27
N GLY A 51 6.32 -10.20 5.04
CA GLY A 51 6.89 -9.54 6.23
C GLY A 51 7.53 -8.18 5.96
N THR A 52 7.67 -7.78 4.70
CA THR A 52 8.23 -6.49 4.30
C THR A 52 7.27 -5.35 4.63
N ARG A 53 7.81 -4.15 4.86
CA ARG A 53 7.03 -2.93 5.04
C ARG A 53 7.55 -1.85 4.12
N SER A 54 6.66 -1.26 3.34
CA SER A 54 7.04 -0.25 2.34
C SER A 54 6.06 0.90 2.34
N LEU A 55 6.57 2.07 1.95
CA LEU A 55 5.76 3.25 1.67
C LEU A 55 5.74 3.41 0.14
N VAL A 56 4.58 3.13 -0.46
CA VAL A 56 4.42 3.01 -1.92
C VAL A 56 3.42 4.03 -2.43
N SER A 57 3.43 4.34 -3.73
CA SER A 57 2.39 5.18 -4.34
C SER A 57 1.05 4.44 -4.30
N SER A 58 -0.07 5.18 -4.15
CA SER A 58 -1.40 4.58 -4.25
C SER A 58 -1.67 3.94 -5.61
N GLU A 59 -0.97 4.36 -6.67
CA GLU A 59 -1.04 3.76 -8.02
C GLU A 59 -0.34 2.40 -8.13
N GLU A 60 0.55 2.07 -7.19
CA GLU A 60 1.31 0.81 -7.19
C GLU A 60 0.57 -0.34 -6.51
N ILE A 61 -0.62 -0.07 -5.95
CA ILE A 61 -1.42 -1.06 -5.24
C ILE A 61 -2.84 -1.14 -5.80
N VAL A 62 -3.44 -2.32 -5.68
CA VAL A 62 -4.86 -2.53 -5.93
C VAL A 62 -5.52 -2.97 -4.63
N ILE A 63 -6.56 -2.27 -4.20
CA ILE A 63 -7.37 -2.69 -3.06
C ILE A 63 -8.13 -3.97 -3.44
N THR A 64 -8.02 -4.99 -2.59
CA THR A 64 -8.62 -6.32 -2.82
C THR A 64 -9.84 -6.57 -1.94
N ASP A 65 -9.95 -5.86 -0.82
CA ASP A 65 -11.20 -5.84 -0.04
C ASP A 65 -12.30 -5.06 -0.76
N PRO A 66 -13.58 -5.36 -0.50
CA PRO A 66 -14.68 -4.53 -0.95
C PRO A 66 -14.65 -3.20 -0.16
N VAL A 67 -13.86 -2.24 -0.65
CA VAL A 67 -13.80 -0.89 -0.09
C VAL A 67 -14.62 0.04 -0.98
N THR A 68 -15.63 0.65 -0.38
CA THR A 68 -16.29 1.83 -0.95
C THR A 68 -15.44 3.05 -0.65
N TRP A 69 -14.79 3.60 -1.67
CA TRP A 69 -14.25 4.95 -1.61
C TRP A 69 -15.43 5.91 -1.43
N ASN A 70 -15.44 6.70 -0.37
CA ASN A 70 -16.54 7.58 0.00
C ASN A 70 -16.19 9.04 -0.31
#